data_AF-A0A2E3F6C3-F1
#
_entry.id   AF-A0A2E3F6C3-F1
#
_cell.length_a   1.000
_cell.length_b   1.000
_cell.length_c   1.000
_cell.angle_alpha   90.00
_cell.angle_beta   90.00
_cell.angle_gamma   90.00
#
_symmetry.space_group_name_H-M   'P 1'
#
loop_
_entity.id
_entity.type
_entity.pdbx_description
1 polymer ?
#
loop_
_entity_poly.entity_id
_entity_poly.type
_entity_poly.pdbx_seq_one_letter_code
_entity_poly.pdbx_strand_id
1 'polypeptide(L)'
;MNTLRLGSVDTGKLPGDKGDFLRPYHRWMATRLRDREQFRDEANFQWQDFKELNGNLVFRLQRFLKNKGFFPNAELSGIFGYGTQAATRLFQEYVYSIEGEKSIGLPDGIVGPKTWSHIDRWESNGIINDWARHDLSNPTEEFKLWLDILNQAKSHYSLHSNKILTDVSNYPKASDTYSPADWQFDPHKTHLIGIRRNPDLSTARRENDDLFVLLIKGLAFTFWGSTDPSASMADRSDEAFLVEGQHKYRLSWHKIASAQKIYKALRPYSKGVLVYRDKVADNALTDADIAAGLDEPNTTINIHWSGDGRTNFSAGCQVIAGRSYIDPSGQVISCKDYAAVSYDDLARGKTRGAYNVLSDLVVCYNKPNDDCVWYTLGREKNLTEINNTFPAKYLKKSLDELKNV
;
A
#
# COMPACT_ATOMS: atom_id res chain seq x y z
N MET A 1 15.91 -3.82 -29.35
CA MET A 1 15.16 -2.73 -28.67
C MET A 1 15.84 -2.49 -27.32
N ASN A 2 16.07 -1.24 -26.91
CA ASN A 2 16.75 -0.95 -25.64
C ASN A 2 15.86 -1.32 -24.45
N THR A 3 16.44 -1.96 -23.43
CA THR A 3 15.74 -2.23 -22.16
C THR A 3 15.54 -0.93 -21.39
N LEU A 4 14.29 -0.59 -21.07
CA LEU A 4 13.99 0.55 -20.21
C LEU A 4 13.89 0.12 -18.74
N ARG A 5 14.34 0.99 -17.84
CA ARG A 5 14.30 0.81 -16.40
C ARG A 5 14.35 2.18 -15.70
N LEU A 6 14.17 2.20 -14.39
CA LEU A 6 14.33 3.39 -13.56
C LEU A 6 15.61 4.17 -13.92
N GLY A 7 15.46 5.47 -14.19
CA GLY A 7 16.55 6.35 -14.66
C GLY A 7 16.76 6.40 -16.17
N SER A 8 16.06 5.60 -16.97
CA SER A 8 16.10 5.73 -18.45
C SER A 8 15.46 7.04 -18.88
N VAL A 9 16.10 7.78 -19.78
CA VAL A 9 15.63 9.08 -20.25
C VAL A 9 15.67 9.14 -21.78
N ASP A 10 14.65 9.71 -22.40
CA ASP A 10 14.63 9.96 -23.84
C ASP A 10 15.62 11.06 -24.24
N THR A 11 16.01 11.10 -25.51
CA THR A 11 16.97 12.08 -26.02
C THR A 11 16.49 13.53 -25.80
N GLY A 12 17.33 14.36 -25.20
CA GLY A 12 17.07 15.76 -24.85
C GLY A 12 16.11 15.94 -23.68
N LYS A 13 15.83 14.89 -22.88
CA LYS A 13 14.87 14.93 -21.76
C LYS A 13 15.50 14.83 -20.38
N LEU A 14 16.82 14.92 -20.26
CA LEU A 14 17.47 15.03 -18.97
C LEU A 14 16.92 16.24 -18.19
N PRO A 15 16.66 16.12 -16.87
CA PRO A 15 16.24 17.26 -16.09
C PRO A 15 17.37 18.30 -16.03
N GLY A 16 17.02 19.58 -16.09
CA GLY A 16 17.99 20.67 -15.96
C GLY A 16 18.71 20.67 -14.60
N ASP A 17 18.00 20.25 -13.55
CA ASP A 17 18.55 19.99 -12.22
C ASP A 17 17.98 18.66 -11.69
N LYS A 18 18.88 17.70 -11.41
CA LYS A 18 18.52 16.36 -10.93
C LYS A 18 18.01 16.37 -9.49
N GLY A 19 18.58 17.22 -8.64
CA GLY A 19 18.18 17.36 -7.24
C GLY A 19 16.75 17.89 -7.12
N ASP A 20 16.42 18.90 -7.92
CA ASP A 20 15.08 19.48 -7.99
C ASP A 20 14.04 18.48 -8.49
N PHE A 21 14.40 17.71 -9.53
CA PHE A 21 13.56 16.64 -10.03
C PHE A 21 13.29 15.56 -8.96
N LEU A 22 14.32 15.17 -8.19
CA LEU A 22 14.21 14.10 -7.19
C LEU A 22 13.65 14.56 -5.84
N ARG A 23 13.65 15.86 -5.57
CA ARG A 23 13.22 16.47 -4.31
C ARG A 23 11.86 15.96 -3.81
N PRO A 24 10.80 15.84 -4.63
CA PRO A 24 9.51 15.34 -4.16
C PRO A 24 9.57 13.91 -3.63
N TYR A 25 10.46 13.08 -4.18
CA TYR A 25 10.62 11.67 -3.80
C TYR A 25 11.59 11.47 -2.63
N HIS A 26 12.59 12.33 -2.50
CA HIS A 26 13.67 12.19 -1.52
C HIS A 26 13.47 13.01 -0.25
N ARG A 27 12.59 14.03 -0.25
CA ARG A 27 12.36 14.94 0.89
C ARG A 27 12.06 14.23 2.22
N TRP A 28 11.56 13.01 2.18
CA TRP A 28 11.22 12.21 3.37
C TRP A 28 12.25 11.13 3.71
N MET A 29 13.34 11.02 2.95
CA MET A 29 14.47 10.19 3.33
C MET A 29 15.25 10.80 4.50
N ALA A 30 16.09 9.96 5.12
CA ALA A 30 17.12 10.41 6.06
C ALA A 30 18.01 11.46 5.39
N THR A 31 18.47 12.46 6.16
CA THR A 31 19.27 13.59 5.67
C THR A 31 20.39 13.17 4.73
N ARG A 32 21.17 12.16 5.09
CA ARG A 32 22.30 11.63 4.28
C ARG A 32 21.92 11.07 2.90
N LEU A 33 20.64 10.78 2.65
CA LEU A 33 20.14 10.20 1.40
C LEU A 33 19.28 11.18 0.61
N ARG A 34 18.80 12.26 1.24
CA ARG A 34 17.86 13.21 0.65
C ARG A 34 18.45 13.96 -0.54
N ASP A 35 19.74 14.27 -0.48
CA ASP A 35 20.44 15.09 -1.48
C ASP A 35 21.08 14.24 -2.58
N ARG A 36 20.74 12.94 -2.67
CA ARG A 36 21.20 12.06 -3.74
C ARG A 36 20.52 12.44 -5.06
N GLU A 37 21.32 12.71 -6.08
CA GLU A 37 20.87 13.01 -7.45
C GLU A 37 20.64 11.75 -8.32
N GLN A 38 20.31 10.63 -7.69
CA GLN A 38 20.10 9.34 -8.34
C GLN A 38 18.81 8.72 -7.80
N PHE A 39 18.11 7.91 -8.60
CA PHE A 39 16.97 7.17 -8.09
C PHE A 39 17.42 6.03 -7.18
N ARG A 40 16.81 5.91 -6.00
CA ARG A 40 16.88 4.69 -5.19
C ARG A 40 16.05 3.58 -5.81
N ASP A 41 16.65 2.48 -6.23
CA ASP A 41 15.96 1.28 -6.72
C ASP A 41 15.57 0.36 -5.56
N GLU A 42 14.30 -0.05 -5.52
CA GLU A 42 13.72 -0.88 -4.47
C GLU A 42 14.03 -2.38 -4.64
N ALA A 43 14.48 -2.81 -5.83
CA ALA A 43 14.66 -4.23 -6.16
C ALA A 43 16.08 -4.77 -5.91
N ASN A 44 17.12 -3.97 -6.15
CA ASN A 44 18.52 -4.43 -6.20
C ASN A 44 19.48 -3.62 -5.31
N PHE A 45 18.91 -2.75 -4.47
CA PHE A 45 19.64 -1.89 -3.57
C PHE A 45 20.60 -0.90 -4.23
N GLN A 46 20.46 -0.63 -5.53
CA GLN A 46 21.31 0.30 -6.25
C GLN A 46 20.73 1.71 -6.29
N TRP A 47 21.62 2.67 -6.53
CA TRP A 47 21.26 4.01 -6.95
C TRP A 47 21.40 4.07 -8.47
N GLN A 48 20.33 4.38 -9.17
CA GLN A 48 20.27 4.46 -10.62
C GLN A 48 20.42 5.92 -11.04
N ASP A 49 21.47 6.23 -11.78
CA ASP A 49 21.61 7.54 -12.38
C ASP A 49 20.67 7.69 -13.59
N PHE A 50 20.45 8.93 -14.00
CA PHE A 50 19.79 9.25 -15.25
C PHE A 50 20.68 8.82 -16.41
N LYS A 51 20.12 8.01 -17.30
CA LYS A 51 20.80 7.52 -18.50
C LYS A 51 19.96 7.85 -19.72
N GLU A 52 20.47 8.78 -20.52
CA GLU A 52 19.87 9.11 -21.80
C GLU A 52 20.02 7.96 -22.80
N LEU A 53 18.95 7.71 -23.53
CA LEU A 53 18.83 6.70 -24.57
C LEU A 53 18.41 7.39 -25.87
N ASN A 54 18.89 6.86 -27.00
CA ASN A 54 18.48 7.35 -28.30
C ASN A 54 16.98 7.10 -28.54
N GLY A 55 16.25 8.15 -28.92
CA GLY A 55 14.83 8.09 -29.29
C GLY A 55 13.88 8.56 -28.19
N ASN A 56 12.64 8.08 -28.28
CA ASN A 56 11.49 8.52 -27.47
C ASN A 56 10.71 7.34 -26.84
N LEU A 57 11.42 6.25 -26.50
CA LEU A 57 10.80 5.01 -26.04
C LEU A 57 10.15 5.16 -24.65
N VAL A 58 10.70 6.01 -23.77
CA VAL A 58 10.10 6.26 -22.46
C VAL A 58 8.78 7.01 -22.61
N PHE A 59 8.74 8.04 -23.46
CA PHE A 59 7.52 8.76 -23.79
C PHE A 59 6.46 7.83 -24.39
N ARG A 60 6.85 6.94 -25.32
CA ARG A 60 5.96 5.90 -25.88
C ARG A 60 5.36 5.04 -24.77
N LEU A 61 6.20 4.52 -23.88
CA LEU A 61 5.76 3.72 -22.73
C LEU A 61 4.80 4.49 -21.83
N GLN A 62 5.13 5.72 -21.46
CA GLN A 62 4.27 6.56 -20.60
C GLN A 62 2.90 6.79 -21.24
N ARG A 63 2.86 7.08 -22.56
CA ARG A 63 1.62 7.24 -23.30
C ARG A 63 0.80 5.95 -23.33
N PHE A 64 1.45 4.81 -23.55
CA PHE A 64 0.80 3.50 -23.46
C PHE A 64 0.19 3.29 -22.07
N LEU A 65 0.98 3.40 -21.00
CA LEU A 65 0.53 3.17 -19.62
C LEU A 65 -0.63 4.10 -19.23
N LYS A 66 -0.60 5.36 -19.68
CA LYS A 66 -1.69 6.31 -19.51
C LYS A 66 -2.96 5.87 -20.25
N ASN A 67 -2.85 5.61 -21.54
CA ASN A 67 -3.99 5.29 -22.41
C ASN A 67 -4.62 3.94 -22.07
N LYS A 68 -3.84 2.99 -21.55
CA LYS A 68 -4.33 1.67 -21.13
C LYS A 68 -4.83 1.64 -19.69
N GLY A 69 -4.75 2.78 -18.98
CA GLY A 69 -5.35 2.99 -17.67
C GLY A 69 -4.48 2.63 -16.47
N PHE A 70 -3.21 2.25 -16.67
CA PHE A 70 -2.28 1.92 -15.57
C PHE A 70 -1.66 3.14 -14.91
N PHE A 71 -1.60 4.27 -15.61
CA PHE A 71 -1.12 5.53 -15.05
C PHE A 71 -1.95 6.72 -15.57
N PRO A 72 -3.23 6.84 -15.15
CA PRO A 72 -4.14 7.85 -15.70
C PRO A 72 -3.61 9.29 -15.58
N ASN A 73 -2.89 9.57 -14.48
CA ASN A 73 -2.32 10.87 -14.18
C ASN A 73 -0.84 11.01 -14.62
N ALA A 74 -0.36 10.14 -15.53
CA ALA A 74 1.03 10.16 -15.96
C ALA A 74 1.43 11.51 -16.57
N GLU A 75 2.58 12.00 -16.13
CA GLU A 75 3.35 13.02 -16.82
C GLU A 75 4.15 12.38 -17.96
N LEU A 76 3.96 12.88 -19.18
CA LEU A 76 4.65 12.37 -20.38
C LEU A 76 6.00 13.08 -20.55
N SER A 77 6.87 12.95 -19.55
CA SER A 77 8.14 13.68 -19.46
C SER A 77 9.25 13.10 -20.34
N GLY A 78 9.14 11.83 -20.75
CA GLY A 78 10.26 11.09 -21.33
C GLY A 78 11.30 10.63 -20.29
N ILE A 79 11.00 10.74 -19.00
CA ILE A 79 11.85 10.27 -17.89
C ILE A 79 11.19 9.07 -17.20
N PHE A 80 11.91 7.93 -17.16
CA PHE A 80 11.47 6.71 -16.49
C PHE A 80 11.74 6.84 -15.00
N GLY A 81 10.88 7.59 -14.30
CA GLY A 81 10.91 7.76 -12.85
C GLY A 81 10.10 6.71 -12.08
N TYR A 82 9.89 6.96 -10.79
CA TYR A 82 9.17 6.05 -9.89
C TYR A 82 7.73 5.74 -10.31
N GLY A 83 7.00 6.74 -10.81
CA GLY A 83 5.63 6.53 -11.30
C GLY A 83 5.59 5.62 -12.52
N THR A 84 6.47 5.85 -13.50
CA THR A 84 6.59 5.00 -14.70
C THR A 84 6.96 3.56 -14.32
N GLN A 85 7.84 3.37 -13.33
CA GLN A 85 8.20 2.05 -12.83
C GLN A 85 7.02 1.33 -12.15
N ALA A 86 6.29 2.03 -11.28
CA ALA A 86 5.10 1.50 -10.61
C ALA A 86 4.03 1.09 -11.64
N ALA A 87 3.73 1.95 -12.61
CA ALA A 87 2.77 1.66 -13.66
C ALA A 87 3.21 0.50 -14.57
N THR A 88 4.51 0.38 -14.84
CA THR A 88 5.07 -0.78 -15.58
C THR A 88 4.83 -2.08 -14.81
N ARG A 89 5.05 -2.08 -13.49
CA ARG A 89 4.75 -3.25 -12.65
C ARG A 89 3.27 -3.61 -12.66
N LEU A 90 2.36 -2.62 -12.57
CA LEU A 90 0.92 -2.88 -12.68
C LEU A 90 0.54 -3.51 -14.03
N PHE A 91 1.12 -3.04 -15.14
CA PHE A 91 0.90 -3.65 -16.45
C PHE A 91 1.42 -5.10 -16.50
N GLN A 92 2.65 -5.33 -16.03
CA GLN A 92 3.23 -6.66 -15.99
C GLN A 92 2.44 -7.62 -15.10
N GLU A 93 2.01 -7.16 -13.93
CA GLU A 93 1.12 -7.87 -13.00
C GLU A 93 -0.19 -8.27 -13.68
N TYR A 94 -0.83 -7.32 -14.36
CA TYR A 94 -2.10 -7.56 -15.04
C TYR A 94 -1.95 -8.65 -16.11
N VAL A 95 -0.95 -8.54 -16.98
CA VAL A 95 -0.71 -9.54 -18.03
C VAL A 95 -0.31 -10.90 -17.42
N TYR A 96 0.56 -10.91 -16.41
CA TYR A 96 1.02 -12.16 -15.80
C TYR A 96 -0.10 -12.90 -15.07
N SER A 97 -0.83 -12.20 -14.20
CA SER A 97 -1.68 -12.81 -13.19
C SER A 97 -3.17 -12.76 -13.53
N ILE A 98 -3.61 -11.72 -14.24
CA ILE A 98 -5.02 -11.54 -14.61
C ILE A 98 -5.28 -12.12 -16.00
N GLU A 99 -4.43 -11.83 -16.99
CA GLU A 99 -4.52 -12.52 -18.30
C GLU A 99 -3.95 -13.95 -18.27
N GLY A 100 -3.12 -14.28 -17.28
CA GLY A 100 -2.44 -15.58 -17.19
C GLY A 100 -1.25 -15.72 -18.16
N GLU A 101 -0.83 -14.64 -18.81
CA GLU A 101 0.21 -14.61 -19.83
C GLU A 101 1.61 -14.50 -19.22
N LYS A 102 2.09 -15.60 -18.63
CA LYS A 102 3.40 -15.67 -17.96
C LYS A 102 4.60 -15.34 -18.85
N SER A 103 4.40 -15.31 -20.17
CA SER A 103 5.43 -14.99 -21.16
C SER A 103 5.96 -13.55 -21.02
N ILE A 104 5.23 -12.64 -20.36
CA ILE A 104 5.67 -11.27 -20.10
C ILE A 104 6.90 -11.18 -19.17
N GLY A 105 7.10 -12.18 -18.30
CA GLY A 105 8.12 -12.17 -17.25
C GLY A 105 7.58 -11.68 -15.90
N LEU A 106 8.46 -11.56 -14.91
CA LEU A 106 8.05 -11.13 -13.57
C LEU A 106 7.62 -9.66 -13.56
N PRO A 107 6.67 -9.26 -12.70
CA PRO A 107 6.29 -7.85 -12.49
C PRO A 107 7.38 -6.98 -11.80
N ASP A 108 8.55 -6.87 -12.42
CA ASP A 108 9.76 -6.23 -11.87
C ASP A 108 9.92 -4.73 -12.20
N GLY A 109 9.12 -4.21 -13.14
CA GLY A 109 9.16 -2.83 -13.60
C GLY A 109 10.25 -2.56 -14.63
N ILE A 110 10.86 -3.59 -15.22
CA ILE A 110 11.86 -3.51 -16.28
C ILE A 110 11.21 -3.83 -17.64
N VAL A 111 11.34 -2.92 -18.61
CA VAL A 111 10.74 -3.10 -19.94
C VAL A 111 11.76 -3.69 -20.90
N GLY A 112 11.76 -5.02 -21.00
CA GLY A 112 12.53 -5.78 -21.97
C GLY A 112 11.74 -6.13 -23.24
N PRO A 113 12.32 -6.95 -24.15
CA PRO A 113 11.64 -7.38 -25.38
C PRO A 113 10.28 -8.06 -25.15
N LYS A 114 10.14 -8.83 -24.06
CA LYS A 114 8.88 -9.49 -23.69
C LYS A 114 7.79 -8.46 -23.35
N THR A 115 8.08 -7.52 -22.46
CA THR A 115 7.15 -6.43 -22.11
C THR A 115 6.77 -5.61 -23.35
N TRP A 116 7.72 -5.29 -24.22
CA TRP A 116 7.44 -4.61 -25.49
C TRP A 116 6.51 -5.41 -26.39
N SER A 117 6.72 -6.73 -26.53
CA SER A 117 5.81 -7.60 -27.30
C SER A 117 4.37 -7.53 -26.79
N HIS A 118 4.15 -7.55 -25.47
CA HIS A 118 2.79 -7.42 -24.92
C HIS A 118 2.22 -6.00 -25.06
N ILE A 119 3.06 -4.95 -25.01
CA ILE A 119 2.65 -3.57 -25.34
C ILE A 119 2.16 -3.51 -26.78
N ASP A 120 2.95 -4.00 -27.74
CA ASP A 120 2.62 -4.02 -29.17
C ASP A 120 1.33 -4.81 -29.42
N ARG A 121 1.16 -5.96 -28.75
CA ARG A 121 -0.07 -6.77 -28.78
C ARG A 121 -1.28 -5.96 -28.27
N TRP A 122 -1.16 -5.29 -27.12
CA TRP A 122 -2.25 -4.49 -26.55
C TRP A 122 -2.60 -3.25 -27.39
N GLU A 123 -1.61 -2.62 -28.02
CA GLU A 123 -1.83 -1.51 -28.96
C GLU A 123 -2.57 -2.01 -30.21
N SER A 124 -2.10 -3.10 -30.81
CA SER A 124 -2.68 -3.65 -32.05
C SER A 124 -4.10 -4.19 -31.88
N ASN A 125 -4.42 -4.72 -30.71
CA ASN A 125 -5.74 -5.30 -30.41
C ASN A 125 -6.67 -4.32 -29.66
N GLY A 126 -6.25 -3.07 -29.42
CA GLY A 126 -7.07 -2.08 -28.73
C GLY A 126 -7.38 -2.43 -27.25
N ILE A 127 -6.62 -3.32 -26.63
CA ILE A 127 -6.86 -3.81 -25.25
C ILE A 127 -6.64 -2.66 -24.26
N ILE A 128 -7.54 -2.52 -23.29
CA ILE A 128 -7.41 -1.63 -22.12
C ILE A 128 -7.56 -2.48 -20.86
N ASN A 129 -7.00 -2.04 -19.73
CA ASN A 129 -7.24 -2.75 -18.48
C ASN A 129 -8.69 -2.53 -18.02
N ASP A 130 -9.29 -3.52 -17.37
CA ASP A 130 -10.69 -3.42 -16.94
C ASP A 130 -10.89 -2.41 -15.81
N TRP A 131 -9.84 -2.17 -15.02
CA TRP A 131 -9.82 -1.13 -13.98
C TRP A 131 -10.06 0.28 -14.56
N ALA A 132 -9.72 0.53 -15.82
CA ALA A 132 -9.85 1.80 -16.52
C ALA A 132 -11.30 2.12 -16.86
N ARG A 133 -12.18 1.12 -16.85
CA ARG A 133 -13.63 1.26 -17.13
C ARG A 133 -14.40 1.81 -15.94
N HIS A 134 -13.74 1.90 -14.79
CA HIS A 134 -14.30 2.43 -13.55
C HIS A 134 -13.67 3.78 -13.20
N ASP A 135 -14.53 4.62 -12.63
CA ASP A 135 -14.19 5.87 -11.99
C ASP A 135 -15.28 6.19 -10.96
N LEU A 136 -15.38 7.44 -10.53
CA LEU A 136 -16.35 7.82 -9.50
C LEU A 136 -17.76 8.08 -10.06
N SER A 137 -17.91 8.17 -11.37
CA SER A 137 -19.22 8.15 -12.05
C SER A 137 -19.71 6.73 -12.32
N ASN A 138 -18.80 5.77 -12.40
CA ASN A 138 -19.09 4.33 -12.55
C ASN A 138 -18.23 3.46 -11.60
N PRO A 139 -18.40 3.59 -10.27
CA PRO A 139 -17.60 2.83 -9.30
C PRO A 139 -18.06 1.37 -9.23
N THR A 140 -17.17 0.48 -8.78
CA THR A 140 -17.55 -0.91 -8.48
C THR A 140 -18.54 -0.97 -7.31
N GLU A 141 -19.34 -2.04 -7.26
CA GLU A 141 -20.29 -2.23 -6.16
C GLU A 141 -19.59 -2.29 -4.81
N GLU A 142 -18.50 -3.05 -4.69
CA GLU A 142 -17.76 -3.16 -3.44
C GLU A 142 -17.19 -1.81 -2.97
N PHE A 143 -16.73 -0.94 -3.89
CA PHE A 143 -16.30 0.41 -3.53
C PHE A 143 -17.42 1.24 -2.89
N LYS A 144 -18.62 1.20 -3.48
CA LYS A 144 -19.79 1.92 -2.95
C LYS A 144 -20.18 1.40 -1.57
N LEU A 145 -20.21 0.08 -1.40
CA LEU A 145 -20.58 -0.57 -0.15
C LEU A 145 -19.60 -0.21 0.98
N TRP A 146 -18.29 -0.24 0.73
CA TRP A 146 -17.31 0.16 1.75
C TRP A 146 -17.39 1.63 2.12
N LEU A 147 -17.61 2.54 1.15
CA LEU A 147 -17.83 3.96 1.46
C LEU A 147 -19.09 4.19 2.30
N ASP A 148 -20.17 3.48 2.00
CA ASP A 148 -21.40 3.54 2.80
C ASP A 148 -21.15 3.06 4.24
N ILE A 149 -20.44 1.93 4.41
CA ILE A 149 -20.04 1.42 5.73
C ILE A 149 -19.20 2.44 6.50
N LEU A 150 -18.24 3.11 5.86
CA LEU A 150 -17.42 4.13 6.52
C LEU A 150 -18.26 5.33 6.98
N ASN A 151 -19.23 5.78 6.18
CA ASN A 151 -20.14 6.86 6.56
C ASN A 151 -21.11 6.44 7.68
N GLN A 152 -21.58 5.20 7.67
CA GLN A 152 -22.39 4.63 8.75
C GLN A 152 -21.57 4.49 10.04
N ALA A 153 -20.31 4.07 9.95
CA ALA A 153 -19.39 4.02 11.07
C ALA A 153 -19.19 5.41 11.69
N LYS A 154 -18.99 6.45 10.86
CA LYS A 154 -18.92 7.84 11.34
C LYS A 154 -20.16 8.23 12.12
N SER A 155 -21.33 7.95 11.55
CA SER A 155 -22.63 8.30 12.15
C SER A 155 -22.85 7.55 13.46
N HIS A 156 -22.56 6.26 13.48
CA HIS A 156 -22.66 5.40 14.66
C HIS A 156 -21.75 5.91 15.78
N TYR A 157 -20.46 6.12 15.53
CA TYR A 157 -19.48 6.53 16.54
C TYR A 157 -19.59 7.99 16.97
N SER A 158 -20.29 8.83 16.20
CA SER A 158 -20.67 10.17 16.64
C SER A 158 -21.75 10.14 17.73
N LEU A 159 -22.54 9.06 17.82
CA LEU A 159 -23.61 8.88 18.80
C LEU A 159 -23.24 7.90 19.91
N HIS A 160 -22.36 6.93 19.62
CA HIS A 160 -21.97 5.83 20.50
C HIS A 160 -20.45 5.78 20.61
N SER A 161 -19.87 6.72 21.36
CA SER A 161 -18.43 6.70 21.60
C SER A 161 -18.04 5.56 22.55
N ASN A 162 -16.84 5.01 22.35
CA ASN A 162 -16.21 4.08 23.27
C ASN A 162 -14.99 4.74 23.93
N LYS A 163 -14.36 4.05 24.89
CA LYS A 163 -13.19 4.60 25.61
C LYS A 163 -12.06 5.01 24.66
N ILE A 164 -11.76 4.20 23.65
CA ILE A 164 -10.67 4.46 22.70
C ILE A 164 -10.91 5.74 21.91
N LEU A 165 -12.10 5.89 21.33
CA LEU A 165 -12.47 7.08 20.56
C LEU A 165 -12.59 8.33 21.45
N THR A 166 -12.97 8.15 22.71
CA THR A 166 -12.97 9.21 23.72
C THR A 166 -11.55 9.66 24.05
N ASP A 167 -10.62 8.72 24.29
CA ASP A 167 -9.22 9.04 24.55
C ASP A 167 -8.58 9.75 23.35
N VAL A 168 -8.87 9.32 22.11
CA VAL A 168 -8.43 9.98 20.87
C VAL A 168 -8.96 11.42 20.80
N SER A 169 -10.25 11.62 21.07
CA SER A 169 -10.88 12.96 20.99
C SER A 169 -10.35 13.92 22.05
N ASN A 170 -9.96 13.40 23.21
CA ASN A 170 -9.41 14.18 24.33
C ASN A 170 -7.89 14.33 24.27
N TYR A 171 -7.21 13.75 23.28
CA TYR A 171 -5.76 13.76 23.21
C TYR A 171 -5.23 15.19 22.98
N PRO A 172 -4.37 15.74 23.85
CA PRO A 172 -4.11 17.18 23.89
C PRO A 172 -3.11 17.67 22.83
N LYS A 173 -2.41 16.76 22.13
CA LYS A 173 -1.34 17.10 21.19
C LYS A 173 -1.77 16.77 19.76
N ALA A 174 -1.22 17.52 18.80
CA ALA A 174 -1.41 17.22 17.38
C ALA A 174 -0.86 15.83 17.03
N SER A 175 -1.65 15.04 16.29
CA SER A 175 -1.27 13.73 15.78
C SER A 175 -1.83 13.53 14.36
N ASP A 176 -1.47 12.41 13.73
CA ASP A 176 -2.07 11.94 12.48
C ASP A 176 -3.30 11.04 12.71
N THR A 177 -3.75 10.85 13.96
CA THR A 177 -5.00 10.16 14.31
C THR A 177 -6.11 11.17 14.52
N TYR A 178 -7.29 10.89 13.96
CA TYR A 178 -8.42 11.82 13.88
C TYR A 178 -9.56 11.39 14.79
N SER A 179 -10.16 12.36 15.47
CA SER A 179 -11.39 12.16 16.22
C SER A 179 -12.55 11.77 15.28
N PRO A 180 -13.59 11.07 15.77
CA PRO A 180 -14.76 10.73 14.96
C PRO A 180 -15.42 11.94 14.26
N ALA A 181 -15.41 13.11 14.92
CA ALA A 181 -15.95 14.34 14.34
C ALA A 181 -15.18 14.77 13.08
N ASP A 182 -13.86 14.54 13.06
CA ASP A 182 -12.95 14.95 12.00
C ASP A 182 -12.75 13.89 10.91
N TRP A 183 -13.38 12.72 11.02
CA TRP A 183 -13.27 11.68 9.99
C TRP A 183 -13.76 12.17 8.62
N GLN A 184 -13.01 11.85 7.56
CA GLN A 184 -13.33 12.25 6.19
C GLN A 184 -13.38 11.03 5.27
N PHE A 185 -14.47 10.88 4.53
CA PHE A 185 -14.69 9.78 3.58
C PHE A 185 -14.99 10.30 2.17
N ASP A 186 -14.18 11.28 1.73
CA ASP A 186 -14.28 11.83 0.37
C ASP A 186 -13.93 10.75 -0.66
N PRO A 187 -14.84 10.36 -1.57
CA PRO A 187 -14.60 9.34 -2.59
C PRO A 187 -13.51 9.73 -3.60
N HIS A 188 -13.12 11.01 -3.67
CA HIS A 188 -11.99 11.48 -4.48
C HIS A 188 -10.63 11.20 -3.84
N LYS A 189 -10.60 10.76 -2.57
CA LYS A 189 -9.39 10.42 -1.83
C LYS A 189 -9.17 8.91 -1.80
N THR A 190 -7.92 8.53 -1.60
CA THR A 190 -7.54 7.13 -1.41
C THR A 190 -7.76 6.73 0.04
N HIS A 191 -8.56 5.68 0.24
CA HIS A 191 -8.84 5.12 1.56
C HIS A 191 -8.25 3.72 1.65
N LEU A 192 -7.66 3.39 2.79
CA LEU A 192 -7.28 2.03 3.14
C LEU A 192 -8.02 1.66 4.42
N ILE A 193 -8.74 0.55 4.41
CA ILE A 193 -9.52 0.08 5.56
C ILE A 193 -8.79 -1.13 6.14
N GLY A 194 -8.40 -1.10 7.40
CA GLY A 194 -7.93 -2.28 8.13
C GLY A 194 -9.07 -2.90 8.94
N ILE A 195 -9.26 -4.20 8.79
CA ILE A 195 -10.28 -4.98 9.51
C ILE A 195 -9.56 -5.91 10.47
N ARG A 196 -9.42 -5.45 11.71
CA ARG A 196 -8.72 -6.13 12.80
C ARG A 196 -9.58 -7.21 13.43
N ARG A 197 -8.97 -8.35 13.70
CA ARG A 197 -9.61 -9.51 14.33
C ARG A 197 -8.86 -9.90 15.58
N ASN A 198 -9.57 -10.37 16.61
CA ASN A 198 -8.98 -10.96 17.83
C ASN A 198 -7.80 -10.18 18.44
N PRO A 199 -7.82 -8.83 18.55
CA PRO A 199 -6.67 -8.08 19.07
C PRO A 199 -6.39 -8.33 20.56
N ASP A 200 -7.38 -8.87 21.27
CA ASP A 200 -7.38 -9.28 22.66
C ASP A 200 -6.85 -10.72 22.87
N LEU A 201 -6.49 -11.42 21.80
CA LEU A 201 -5.88 -12.74 21.90
C LEU A 201 -4.40 -12.62 22.29
N SER A 202 -4.09 -13.04 23.52
CA SER A 202 -2.71 -13.17 24.01
C SER A 202 -1.90 -14.15 23.16
N THR A 203 -0.95 -13.63 22.38
CA THR A 203 -0.02 -14.45 21.61
C THR A 203 1.29 -13.74 21.30
N ALA A 204 2.41 -14.41 21.56
CA ALA A 204 3.73 -13.89 21.15
C ALA A 204 3.94 -13.94 19.62
N ARG A 205 3.20 -14.80 18.91
CA ARG A 205 3.28 -14.96 17.45
C ARG A 205 1.94 -14.67 16.82
N ARG A 206 1.78 -13.44 16.33
CA ARG A 206 0.57 -12.98 15.67
C ARG A 206 0.48 -13.54 14.25
N GLU A 207 -0.66 -14.13 13.89
CA GLU A 207 -0.90 -14.57 12.52
C GLU A 207 -1.18 -13.39 11.57
N ASN A 208 -0.97 -13.63 10.27
CA ASN A 208 -1.54 -12.78 9.23
C ASN A 208 -2.99 -13.22 9.00
N ASP A 209 -3.90 -12.70 9.80
CA ASP A 209 -5.31 -13.07 9.79
C ASP A 209 -6.27 -11.88 9.68
N ASP A 210 -5.75 -10.68 9.43
CA ASP A 210 -6.55 -9.48 9.20
C ASP A 210 -6.71 -9.19 7.70
N LEU A 211 -7.71 -8.36 7.37
CA LEU A 211 -7.98 -7.91 6.01
C LEU A 211 -7.71 -6.42 5.85
N PHE A 212 -7.35 -6.05 4.63
CA PHE A 212 -7.17 -4.66 4.21
C PHE A 212 -7.94 -4.39 2.93
N VAL A 213 -8.70 -3.30 2.85
CA VAL A 213 -9.43 -2.92 1.64
C VAL A 213 -8.95 -1.55 1.17
N LEU A 214 -8.37 -1.49 -0.03
CA LEU A 214 -7.97 -0.25 -0.68
C LEU A 214 -9.13 0.24 -1.57
N LEU A 215 -9.64 1.44 -1.26
CA LEU A 215 -10.59 2.17 -2.10
C LEU A 215 -9.86 3.27 -2.85
N ILE A 216 -9.84 3.19 -4.17
CA ILE A 216 -9.13 4.16 -5.01
C ILE A 216 -9.79 4.28 -6.38
N LYS A 217 -10.08 5.53 -6.81
CA LYS A 217 -10.64 5.83 -8.15
C LYS A 217 -11.89 4.99 -8.50
N GLY A 218 -12.78 4.76 -7.54
CA GLY A 218 -14.00 3.96 -7.76
C GLY A 218 -13.79 2.44 -7.78
N LEU A 219 -12.60 1.96 -7.42
CA LEU A 219 -12.25 0.54 -7.34
C LEU A 219 -12.01 0.13 -5.89
N ALA A 220 -12.34 -1.12 -5.58
CA ALA A 220 -11.99 -1.77 -4.31
C ALA A 220 -11.03 -2.94 -4.59
N PHE A 221 -9.96 -3.04 -3.79
CA PHE A 221 -9.03 -4.17 -3.81
C PHE A 221 -8.89 -4.70 -2.39
N THR A 222 -8.94 -6.01 -2.21
CA THR A 222 -8.83 -6.62 -0.88
C THR A 222 -7.53 -7.39 -0.73
N PHE A 223 -6.80 -7.10 0.34
CA PHE A 223 -5.53 -7.70 0.72
C PHE A 223 -5.67 -8.33 2.11
N TRP A 224 -4.65 -9.07 2.53
CA TRP A 224 -4.60 -9.69 3.85
C TRP A 224 -3.23 -9.50 4.48
N GLY A 225 -3.17 -9.65 5.81
CA GLY A 225 -1.96 -9.41 6.57
C GLY A 225 -2.25 -9.35 8.06
N SER A 226 -1.58 -8.45 8.78
CA SER A 226 -1.82 -8.23 10.20
C SER A 226 -1.83 -6.74 10.53
N THR A 227 -2.83 -6.33 11.30
CA THR A 227 -3.00 -4.99 11.87
C THR A 227 -2.38 -4.86 13.26
N ASP A 228 -1.89 -5.97 13.80
CA ASP A 228 -1.39 -6.09 15.16
C ASP A 228 0.11 -6.41 15.21
N PRO A 229 0.82 -6.04 16.30
CA PRO A 229 2.17 -6.50 16.57
C PRO A 229 2.25 -8.03 16.66
N SER A 230 3.40 -8.58 16.23
CA SER A 230 3.86 -9.90 16.62
C SER A 230 4.99 -9.70 17.63
N ALA A 231 4.73 -9.90 18.93
CA ALA A 231 5.69 -9.59 19.99
C ALA A 231 7.05 -10.27 19.80
N SER A 232 7.06 -11.49 19.25
CA SER A 232 8.27 -12.24 18.87
C SER A 232 9.19 -11.53 17.85
N MET A 233 8.68 -10.51 17.16
CA MET A 233 9.42 -9.68 16.21
C MET A 233 9.86 -8.33 16.82
N ALA A 234 9.36 -7.98 18.01
CA ALA A 234 9.67 -6.73 18.68
C ALA A 234 10.90 -6.88 19.58
N ASP A 235 11.77 -5.87 19.58
CA ASP A 235 12.91 -5.78 20.50
C ASP A 235 12.49 -5.27 21.90
N ARG A 236 11.22 -4.92 22.08
CA ARG A 236 10.63 -4.36 23.30
C ARG A 236 9.46 -5.23 23.77
N SER A 237 9.23 -5.24 25.08
CA SER A 237 8.15 -6.00 25.72
C SER A 237 6.83 -5.23 25.85
N ASP A 238 6.78 -3.98 25.38
CA ASP A 238 5.59 -3.13 25.35
C ASP A 238 5.30 -2.68 23.90
N GLU A 239 4.96 -3.65 23.05
CA GLU A 239 4.55 -3.40 21.67
C GLU A 239 3.43 -2.36 21.57
N ALA A 240 3.38 -1.70 20.42
CA ALA A 240 2.36 -0.71 20.14
C ALA A 240 1.19 -1.34 19.38
N PHE A 241 -0.02 -1.05 19.84
CA PHE A 241 -1.26 -1.29 19.13
C PHE A 241 -1.79 0.04 18.61
N LEU A 242 -1.90 0.17 17.28
CA LEU A 242 -2.58 1.32 16.68
C LEU A 242 -4.02 1.38 17.18
N VAL A 243 -4.45 2.55 17.63
CA VAL A 243 -5.85 2.76 18.05
C VAL A 243 -6.81 2.61 16.89
N GLU A 244 -8.03 2.15 17.16
CA GLU A 244 -9.10 2.20 16.16
C GLU A 244 -9.46 3.64 15.79
N GLY A 245 -9.94 3.82 14.56
CA GLY A 245 -10.34 5.12 14.03
C GLY A 245 -9.67 5.44 12.71
N GLN A 246 -9.66 6.73 12.34
CA GLN A 246 -9.07 7.19 11.08
C GLN A 246 -7.71 7.88 11.31
N HIS A 247 -6.77 7.63 10.40
CA HIS A 247 -5.41 8.10 10.44
C HIS A 247 -4.96 8.60 9.07
N LYS A 248 -3.99 9.52 9.05
CA LYS A 248 -3.33 9.95 7.81
C LYS A 248 -1.99 9.28 7.63
N TYR A 249 -1.81 8.70 6.45
CA TYR A 249 -0.60 8.05 6.00
C TYR A 249 -0.13 8.63 4.68
N ARG A 250 1.14 8.41 4.35
CA ARG A 250 1.71 8.67 3.01
C ARG A 250 2.69 7.57 2.61
N LEU A 251 2.82 7.29 1.32
CA LEU A 251 3.91 6.46 0.84
C LEU A 251 5.25 7.19 1.00
N SER A 252 6.18 6.56 1.69
CA SER A 252 7.52 7.11 1.95
C SER A 252 8.52 5.99 2.21
N TRP A 253 9.80 6.34 2.32
CA TRP A 253 10.88 5.37 2.47
C TRP A 253 10.90 4.71 3.86
N HIS A 254 10.97 3.39 3.84
CA HIS A 254 11.04 2.51 5.00
C HIS A 254 12.42 1.83 5.09
N LYS A 255 12.80 1.36 6.29
CA LYS A 255 14.13 0.80 6.62
C LYS A 255 15.32 1.62 6.08
N ILE A 256 15.22 2.94 6.04
CA ILE A 256 16.26 3.88 5.53
C ILE A 256 17.65 3.74 6.17
N ALA A 257 17.73 3.09 7.34
CA ALA A 257 18.99 2.75 8.00
C ALA A 257 19.75 1.60 7.31
N SER A 258 19.05 0.69 6.61
CA SER A 258 19.62 -0.50 5.98
C SER A 258 19.41 -0.46 4.48
N ALA A 259 20.46 -0.18 3.70
CA ALA A 259 20.40 -0.10 2.23
C ALA A 259 19.77 -1.35 1.59
N GLN A 260 20.01 -2.53 2.16
CA GLN A 260 19.49 -3.82 1.69
C GLN A 260 18.02 -4.09 2.02
N LYS A 261 17.36 -3.20 2.77
CA LYS A 261 15.96 -3.37 3.19
C LYS A 261 15.10 -2.16 2.85
N ILE A 262 15.63 -1.18 2.11
CA ILE A 262 14.91 0.06 1.76
C ILE A 262 13.85 -0.24 0.70
N TYR A 263 12.61 0.15 1.00
CA TYR A 263 11.49 0.17 0.07
C TYR A 263 10.43 1.17 0.55
N LYS A 264 9.39 1.39 -0.25
CA LYS A 264 8.30 2.29 0.14
C LYS A 264 7.28 1.60 1.05
N ALA A 265 6.90 2.28 2.13
CA ALA A 265 5.80 1.89 3.00
C ALA A 265 4.88 3.07 3.27
N LEU A 266 3.64 2.76 3.68
CA LEU A 266 2.76 3.79 4.22
C LEU A 266 3.30 4.14 5.60
N ARG A 267 3.69 5.40 5.78
CA ARG A 267 4.16 5.97 7.04
C ARG A 267 3.14 6.96 7.57
N PRO A 268 3.06 7.18 8.90
CA PRO A 268 2.31 8.28 9.47
C PRO A 268 2.64 9.59 8.76
N TYR A 269 1.61 10.40 8.48
CA TYR A 269 1.73 11.53 7.57
C TYR A 269 2.70 12.60 8.09
N SER A 270 2.71 12.89 9.39
CA SER A 270 3.47 14.00 9.96
C SER A 270 3.95 13.72 11.39
N LYS A 271 3.12 13.97 12.40
CA LYS A 271 3.48 13.94 13.82
C LYS A 271 3.49 12.54 14.42
N GLY A 272 2.93 11.55 13.71
CA GLY A 272 2.78 10.19 14.21
C GLY A 272 1.34 9.87 14.57
N VAL A 273 1.05 8.58 14.67
CA VAL A 273 -0.27 8.07 15.04
C VAL A 273 -0.31 7.70 16.52
N LEU A 274 -1.50 7.75 17.11
CA LEU A 274 -1.73 7.38 18.50
C LEU A 274 -1.77 5.86 18.68
N VAL A 275 -1.21 5.36 19.77
CA VAL A 275 -1.14 3.93 20.08
C VAL A 275 -1.41 3.70 21.56
N TYR A 276 -1.92 2.52 21.88
CA TYR A 276 -1.76 1.94 23.22
C TYR A 276 -0.50 1.08 23.24
N ARG A 277 0.06 0.89 24.43
CA ARG A 277 1.21 0.02 24.68
C ARG A 277 0.74 -1.16 25.52
N ASP A 278 1.26 -2.35 25.23
CA ASP A 278 1.10 -3.48 26.14
C ASP A 278 1.82 -3.16 27.46
N LYS A 279 1.06 -2.79 28.49
CA LYS A 279 1.59 -2.42 29.80
C LYS A 279 1.62 -3.60 30.77
N VAL A 280 0.91 -4.67 30.45
CA VAL A 280 0.81 -5.87 31.30
C VAL A 280 1.62 -7.04 30.75
N ALA A 281 2.30 -6.86 29.61
CA ALA A 281 3.18 -7.81 28.94
C ALA A 281 2.49 -9.14 28.60
N ASP A 282 1.22 -9.07 28.20
CA ASP A 282 0.42 -10.25 27.84
C ASP A 282 0.30 -10.46 26.33
N ASN A 283 0.92 -9.59 25.52
CA ASN A 283 0.93 -9.61 24.05
C ASN A 283 -0.47 -9.53 23.45
N ALA A 284 -1.35 -8.73 24.06
CA ALA A 284 -2.70 -8.44 23.58
C ALA A 284 -3.05 -6.96 23.79
N LEU A 285 -4.10 -6.47 23.12
CA LEU A 285 -4.72 -5.18 23.41
C LEU A 285 -5.90 -5.40 24.37
N THR A 286 -5.67 -5.18 25.65
CA THR A 286 -6.64 -5.40 26.72
C THR A 286 -7.20 -4.10 27.31
N ASP A 287 -8.24 -4.22 28.14
CA ASP A 287 -8.78 -3.09 28.90
C ASP A 287 -7.74 -2.48 29.86
N ALA A 288 -6.76 -3.27 30.33
CA ALA A 288 -5.69 -2.77 31.18
C ALA A 288 -4.77 -1.80 30.42
N ASP A 289 -4.46 -2.10 29.16
CA ASP A 289 -3.64 -1.24 28.29
C ASP A 289 -4.38 0.05 27.94
N ILE A 290 -5.68 -0.07 27.64
CA ILE A 290 -6.55 1.08 27.36
C ILE A 290 -6.68 1.96 28.62
N ALA A 291 -6.78 1.36 29.81
CA ALA A 291 -6.83 2.09 31.07
C ALA A 291 -5.50 2.80 31.39
N ALA A 292 -4.35 2.25 30.97
CA ALA A 292 -3.05 2.89 31.13
C ALA A 292 -2.88 4.14 30.25
N GLY A 293 -3.68 4.28 29.20
CA GLY A 293 -3.77 5.48 28.39
C GLY A 293 -2.87 5.48 27.15
N LEU A 294 -3.08 6.49 26.30
CA LEU A 294 -2.37 6.66 25.03
C LEU A 294 -0.90 7.05 25.23
N ASP A 295 -0.04 6.55 24.37
CA ASP A 295 1.37 6.96 24.26
C ASP A 295 1.51 8.30 23.49
N GLU A 296 2.72 8.84 23.43
CA GLU A 296 3.07 9.94 22.53
C GLU A 296 2.87 9.56 21.05
N PRO A 297 2.58 10.53 20.14
CA PRO A 297 2.34 10.22 18.74
C PRO A 297 3.55 9.51 18.12
N ASN A 298 3.30 8.35 17.52
CA ASN A 298 4.35 7.44 17.06
C ASN A 298 4.53 7.54 15.54
N THR A 299 5.72 7.95 15.11
CA THR A 299 6.09 8.15 13.70
C THR A 299 6.62 6.89 13.00
N THR A 300 6.61 5.76 13.70
CA THR A 300 7.22 4.50 13.26
C THR A 300 6.23 3.37 13.01
N ILE A 301 4.94 3.56 13.32
CA ILE A 301 3.85 2.61 13.03
C ILE A 301 3.50 2.68 11.55
N ASN A 302 4.24 1.92 10.73
CA ASN A 302 4.06 1.90 9.27
C ASN A 302 3.08 0.78 8.86
N ILE A 303 2.54 0.85 7.65
CA ILE A 303 1.89 -0.29 6.99
C ILE A 303 2.83 -0.75 5.85
N HIS A 304 3.39 -1.94 5.99
CA HIS A 304 4.47 -2.42 5.13
C HIS A 304 4.33 -3.89 4.70
N TRP A 305 5.32 -4.44 4.02
CA TRP A 305 5.29 -5.79 3.48
C TRP A 305 5.73 -6.85 4.51
N SER A 306 5.08 -8.02 4.53
CA SER A 306 5.35 -9.16 5.43
C SER A 306 5.90 -10.42 4.75
N GLY A 307 6.68 -10.30 3.67
CA GLY A 307 6.96 -11.47 2.85
C GLY A 307 5.72 -11.91 2.07
N ASP A 308 5.60 -13.20 1.78
CA ASP A 308 4.43 -13.77 1.09
C ASP A 308 3.30 -14.11 2.08
N GLY A 309 3.37 -13.68 3.34
CA GLY A 309 2.35 -13.95 4.35
C GLY A 309 2.56 -15.22 5.19
N ARG A 310 3.58 -16.05 4.90
CA ARG A 310 3.96 -17.18 5.77
C ARG A 310 4.54 -16.75 7.12
N THR A 311 5.00 -15.51 7.22
CA THR A 311 5.52 -14.95 8.47
C THR A 311 4.93 -13.56 8.66
N ASN A 312 4.65 -13.20 9.91
CA ASN A 312 4.26 -11.85 10.29
C ASN A 312 5.53 -11.09 10.72
N PHE A 313 5.94 -10.08 9.93
CA PHE A 313 7.10 -9.23 10.21
C PHE A 313 6.73 -7.94 10.97
N SER A 314 5.57 -7.92 11.63
CA SER A 314 5.13 -6.79 12.43
C SER A 314 5.82 -6.75 13.79
N ALA A 315 6.68 -5.76 14.00
CA ALA A 315 7.25 -5.40 15.31
C ALA A 315 6.48 -4.23 15.95
N GLY A 316 5.15 -4.20 15.82
CA GLY A 316 4.30 -3.04 16.14
C GLY A 316 3.95 -2.16 14.95
N CYS A 317 4.23 -2.63 13.73
CA CYS A 317 3.70 -2.03 12.51
C CYS A 317 2.40 -2.74 12.11
N GLN A 318 1.89 -2.42 10.95
CA GLN A 318 0.96 -3.28 10.26
C GLN A 318 1.62 -3.80 9.02
N VAL A 319 1.19 -4.98 8.58
CA VAL A 319 1.84 -5.67 7.49
C VAL A 319 0.84 -6.28 6.53
N ILE A 320 1.22 -6.34 5.26
CA ILE A 320 0.43 -6.90 4.17
C ILE A 320 1.22 -8.04 3.53
N ALA A 321 0.55 -9.16 3.35
CA ALA A 321 1.09 -10.34 2.69
C ALA A 321 1.21 -10.12 1.18
N GLY A 322 2.34 -10.52 0.60
CA GLY A 322 2.61 -10.36 -0.82
C GLY A 322 2.03 -11.45 -1.72
N ARG A 323 1.40 -12.50 -1.18
CA ARG A 323 1.09 -13.71 -1.94
C ARG A 323 -0.17 -13.62 -2.81
N SER A 324 -1.14 -12.80 -2.43
CA SER A 324 -2.43 -12.75 -3.09
C SER A 324 -3.20 -11.49 -2.71
N TYR A 325 -4.13 -11.12 -3.58
CA TYR A 325 -5.14 -10.09 -3.36
C TYR A 325 -6.42 -10.45 -4.12
N ILE A 326 -7.53 -9.81 -3.79
CA ILE A 326 -8.76 -9.85 -4.57
C ILE A 326 -8.83 -8.56 -5.37
N ASP A 327 -9.02 -8.69 -6.67
CA ASP A 327 -9.13 -7.56 -7.60
C ASP A 327 -10.56 -6.97 -7.60
N PRO A 328 -10.80 -5.85 -8.31
CA PRO A 328 -12.11 -5.19 -8.33
C PRO A 328 -13.23 -6.00 -8.98
N SER A 329 -12.90 -7.07 -9.71
CA SER A 329 -13.89 -8.02 -10.26
C SER A 329 -14.31 -9.09 -9.25
N GLY A 330 -13.68 -9.12 -8.07
CA GLY A 330 -13.89 -10.14 -7.05
C GLY A 330 -13.04 -11.41 -7.28
N GLN A 331 -12.09 -11.38 -8.22
CA GLN A 331 -11.23 -12.52 -8.51
C GLN A 331 -10.03 -12.54 -7.55
N VAL A 332 -9.74 -13.72 -6.99
CA VAL A 332 -8.51 -13.96 -6.23
C VAL A 332 -7.33 -14.07 -7.20
N ILE A 333 -6.36 -13.17 -7.06
CA ILE A 333 -5.16 -13.12 -7.87
C ILE A 333 -3.98 -13.71 -7.08
N SER A 334 -3.28 -14.65 -7.71
CA SER A 334 -2.08 -15.29 -7.16
C SER A 334 -0.81 -14.55 -7.56
N CYS A 335 -0.03 -14.13 -6.57
CA CYS A 335 1.32 -13.62 -6.77
C CYS A 335 2.40 -14.62 -6.34
N LYS A 336 2.01 -15.83 -5.93
CA LYS A 336 2.88 -16.84 -5.29
C LYS A 336 4.16 -17.16 -6.06
N ASP A 337 4.10 -17.15 -7.39
CA ASP A 337 5.23 -17.52 -8.26
C ASP A 337 6.39 -16.51 -8.20
N TYR A 338 6.10 -15.26 -7.81
CA TYR A 338 7.07 -14.16 -7.81
C TYR A 338 7.08 -13.34 -6.53
N ALA A 339 6.18 -13.61 -5.59
CA ALA A 339 6.20 -13.04 -4.25
C ALA A 339 7.41 -13.58 -3.45
N ALA A 340 8.22 -12.65 -2.96
CA ALA A 340 9.32 -12.94 -2.07
C ALA A 340 8.82 -13.35 -0.68
N VAL A 341 9.44 -14.36 -0.09
CA VAL A 341 9.18 -14.75 1.32
C VAL A 341 10.06 -13.93 2.27
N SER A 342 11.23 -13.48 1.80
CA SER A 342 12.24 -12.79 2.60
C SER A 342 12.98 -11.72 1.78
N TYR A 343 13.84 -10.95 2.44
CA TYR A 343 14.71 -9.98 1.75
C TYR A 343 15.70 -10.67 0.79
N ASP A 344 16.13 -11.91 1.07
CA ASP A 344 17.05 -12.64 0.20
C ASP A 344 16.41 -13.07 -1.12
N ASP A 345 15.09 -13.28 -1.10
CA ASP A 345 14.31 -13.54 -2.31
C ASP A 345 14.21 -12.27 -3.18
N LEU A 346 14.03 -11.10 -2.57
CA LEU A 346 14.05 -9.82 -3.30
C LEU A 346 15.40 -9.60 -3.98
N ALA A 347 16.51 -9.87 -3.27
CA ALA A 347 17.85 -9.80 -3.84
C ALA A 347 18.08 -10.74 -5.04
N ARG A 348 17.26 -11.80 -5.16
CA ARG A 348 17.26 -12.76 -6.28
C ARG A 348 16.24 -12.42 -7.37
N GLY A 349 15.66 -11.22 -7.34
CA GLY A 349 14.78 -10.72 -8.40
C GLY A 349 13.30 -11.05 -8.24
N LYS A 350 12.88 -11.63 -7.11
CA LYS A 350 11.45 -11.68 -6.75
C LYS A 350 10.94 -10.30 -6.34
N THR A 351 9.62 -10.14 -6.31
CA THR A 351 8.96 -8.88 -5.97
C THR A 351 8.21 -9.02 -4.65
N ARG A 352 7.57 -7.95 -4.18
CA ARG A 352 6.70 -7.99 -3.00
C ARG A 352 5.26 -8.39 -3.34
N GLY A 353 5.02 -8.84 -4.57
CA GLY A 353 3.73 -9.37 -5.05
C GLY A 353 2.57 -8.41 -4.81
N ALA A 354 1.53 -8.87 -4.13
CA ALA A 354 0.33 -8.09 -3.81
C ALA A 354 0.63 -6.74 -3.13
N TYR A 355 1.70 -6.65 -2.33
CA TYR A 355 2.11 -5.37 -1.73
C TYR A 355 2.62 -4.37 -2.77
N ASN A 356 3.29 -4.84 -3.84
CA ASN A 356 3.61 -3.97 -4.97
C ASN A 356 2.34 -3.46 -5.64
N VAL A 357 1.31 -4.29 -5.83
CA VAL A 357 0.03 -3.85 -6.39
C VAL A 357 -0.58 -2.71 -5.56
N LEU A 358 -0.69 -2.88 -4.24
CA LEU A 358 -1.20 -1.83 -3.35
C LEU A 358 -0.39 -0.54 -3.47
N SER A 359 0.93 -0.63 -3.33
CA SER A 359 1.78 0.57 -3.34
C SER A 359 1.84 1.26 -4.71
N ASP A 360 1.81 0.48 -5.80
CA ASP A 360 1.86 1.01 -7.16
C ASP A 360 0.52 1.63 -7.56
N LEU A 361 -0.62 1.08 -7.13
CA LEU A 361 -1.93 1.72 -7.30
C LEU A 361 -1.97 3.08 -6.60
N VAL A 362 -1.52 3.17 -5.35
CA VAL A 362 -1.45 4.46 -4.62
C VAL A 362 -0.57 5.47 -5.37
N VAL A 363 0.59 5.05 -5.90
CA VAL A 363 1.47 5.94 -6.68
C VAL A 363 0.81 6.40 -7.99
N CYS A 364 0.17 5.49 -8.71
CA CYS A 364 -0.28 5.75 -10.08
C CYS A 364 -1.67 6.38 -10.17
N TYR A 365 -2.57 6.10 -9.22
CA TYR A 365 -3.98 6.49 -9.29
C TYR A 365 -4.31 7.69 -8.40
N ASN A 366 -3.47 8.03 -7.44
CA ASN A 366 -3.60 9.30 -6.72
C ASN A 366 -3.49 10.48 -7.70
N LYS A 367 -4.21 11.57 -7.40
CA LYS A 367 -4.09 12.83 -8.13
C LYS A 367 -2.69 13.40 -7.91
N PRO A 368 -2.12 14.13 -8.90
CA PRO A 368 -0.87 14.85 -8.70
C PRO A 368 -0.95 15.74 -7.45
N ASN A 369 0.11 15.74 -6.65
CA ASN A 369 0.23 16.44 -5.36
C ASN A 369 -0.66 15.91 -4.21
N ASP A 370 -1.42 14.84 -4.40
CA ASP A 370 -2.13 14.14 -3.34
C ASP A 370 -1.33 12.91 -2.88
N ASP A 371 -0.51 13.08 -1.85
CA ASP A 371 0.31 12.00 -1.28
C ASP A 371 -0.32 11.35 -0.04
N CYS A 372 -1.58 11.67 0.25
CA CYS A 372 -2.29 11.19 1.43
C CYS A 372 -3.04 9.88 1.14
N VAL A 373 -2.97 8.97 2.09
CA VAL A 373 -3.86 7.80 2.21
C VAL A 373 -4.57 7.91 3.54
N TRP A 374 -5.90 7.93 3.50
CA TRP A 374 -6.73 7.93 4.70
C TRP A 374 -6.92 6.49 5.15
N TYR A 375 -6.27 6.14 6.23
CA TYR A 375 -6.29 4.78 6.77
C TYR A 375 -7.31 4.68 7.89
N THR A 376 -8.32 3.82 7.77
CA THR A 376 -9.33 3.60 8.80
C THR A 376 -9.21 2.20 9.37
N LEU A 377 -9.01 2.08 10.67
CA LEU A 377 -8.87 0.82 11.37
C LEU A 377 -10.13 0.55 12.20
N GLY A 378 -10.82 -0.54 11.89
CA GLY A 378 -11.99 -1.02 12.63
C GLY A 378 -11.80 -2.46 13.09
N ARG A 379 -12.64 -2.90 14.04
CA ARG A 379 -12.69 -4.31 14.47
C ARG A 379 -13.79 -5.05 13.72
N GLU A 380 -13.51 -6.28 13.28
CA GLU A 380 -14.50 -7.15 12.63
C GLU A 380 -15.78 -7.29 13.46
N LYS A 381 -15.64 -7.48 14.78
CA LYS A 381 -16.77 -7.64 15.71
C LYS A 381 -17.73 -6.45 15.73
N ASN A 382 -17.23 -5.24 15.44
CA ASN A 382 -18.04 -4.02 15.44
C ASN A 382 -18.71 -3.80 14.08
N LEU A 383 -18.21 -4.41 13.00
CA LEU A 383 -18.78 -4.22 11.66
C LEU A 383 -20.25 -4.64 11.64
N THR A 384 -20.59 -5.79 12.24
CA THR A 384 -21.99 -6.28 12.28
C THR A 384 -22.95 -5.36 13.03
N GLU A 385 -22.46 -4.59 14.00
CA GLU A 385 -23.26 -3.61 14.74
C GLU A 385 -23.52 -2.33 13.92
N ILE A 386 -22.58 -1.98 13.04
CA ILE A 386 -22.66 -0.80 12.17
C ILE A 386 -23.46 -1.13 10.92
N ASN A 387 -23.11 -2.23 10.25
CA ASN A 387 -23.65 -2.62 8.97
C ASN A 387 -23.37 -4.11 8.66
N ASN A 388 -24.40 -4.87 8.30
CA ASN A 388 -24.28 -6.32 8.03
C ASN A 388 -24.11 -6.69 6.54
N THR A 389 -23.69 -5.75 5.68
CA THR A 389 -23.48 -5.97 4.24
C THR A 389 -22.37 -6.97 3.97
N PHE A 390 -21.27 -6.89 4.71
CA PHE A 390 -20.18 -7.87 4.69
C PHE A 390 -20.20 -8.66 5.99
N PRO A 391 -21.07 -9.69 6.11
CA PRO A 391 -21.17 -10.47 7.34
C PRO A 391 -19.85 -11.20 7.62
N ALA A 392 -19.59 -11.58 8.87
CA ALA A 392 -18.37 -12.29 9.28
C ALA A 392 -18.04 -13.53 8.40
N LYS A 393 -19.07 -14.21 7.87
CA LYS A 393 -18.89 -15.32 6.92
C LYS A 393 -18.23 -14.89 5.60
N TYR A 394 -18.55 -13.70 5.09
CA TYR A 394 -17.92 -13.13 3.90
C TYR A 394 -16.45 -12.83 4.17
N LEU A 395 -16.14 -12.12 5.26
CA LEU A 395 -14.76 -11.76 5.63
C LEU A 395 -13.89 -12.99 5.87
N LYS A 396 -14.42 -13.98 6.61
CA LYS A 396 -13.75 -15.28 6.79
C LYS A 396 -13.48 -15.98 5.47
N LYS A 397 -14.48 -16.03 4.58
CA LYS A 397 -14.32 -16.64 3.25
C LYS A 397 -13.23 -15.94 2.45
N SER A 398 -13.23 -14.61 2.39
CA SER A 398 -12.21 -13.83 1.67
C SER A 398 -10.81 -14.11 2.21
N LEU A 399 -10.65 -14.15 3.53
CA LEU A 399 -9.36 -14.49 4.15
C LEU A 399 -8.91 -15.92 3.80
N ASP A 400 -9.82 -16.91 3.88
CA ASP A 400 -9.53 -18.30 3.55
C ASP A 400 -9.13 -18.44 2.07
N GLU A 401 -9.84 -17.78 1.16
CA GLU A 401 -9.52 -17.76 -0.27
C GLU A 401 -8.15 -17.13 -0.54
N LEU A 402 -7.82 -16.01 0.12
CA LEU A 402 -6.53 -15.35 0.00
C LEU A 402 -5.37 -16.20 0.54
N LYS A 403 -5.55 -16.87 1.68
CA LYS A 403 -4.49 -17.69 2.32
C LYS A 403 -4.18 -18.97 1.55
N ASN A 404 -5.16 -19.55 0.84
CA ASN A 404 -5.07 -20.89 0.25
C ASN A 404 -4.57 -20.92 -1.21
N VAL A 405 -3.87 -19.88 -1.65
CA VAL A 405 -3.29 -19.75 -3.00
C VAL A 405 -1.91 -20.43 -3.17
#